data_AF-A0A2I0JG66-F1
#
_entry.id   AF-A0A2I0JG66-F1
#
_cell.length_a   1.000
_cell.length_b   1.000
_cell.length_c   1.000
_cell.angle_alpha   90.00
_cell.angle_beta   90.00
_cell.angle_gamma   90.00
#
_symmetry.space_group_name_H-M   'P 1'
#
loop_
_entity.id
_entity.type
_entity.pdbx_description
1 polymer ?
#
loop_
_entity_poly.entity_id
_entity_poly.type
_entity_poly.pdbx_seq_one_letter_code
_entity_poly.pdbx_strand_id
1 'polypeptide(L)'
;MFKRMKERAKLVWGDEDLPCISLATGASAMHKLRPQPSWDRTCTAAAAVALLSELQLISQFSPYGFDEQAEAVEDALRVLLEALTTRRIRMGRSISRKVRCTSNIC
;
A
#
# COMPACT_ATOMS: atom_id res chain seq x y z
N MET A 1 -15.19 16.49 12.77
CA MET A 1 -14.14 16.49 11.72
C MET A 1 -14.75 16.27 10.33
N PHE A 2 -15.43 15.14 10.10
CA PHE A 2 -16.08 14.82 8.82
C PHE A 2 -17.02 15.91 8.27
N LYS A 3 -17.90 16.48 9.11
CA LYS A 3 -18.80 17.58 8.71
C LYS A 3 -18.05 18.80 8.14
N ARG A 4 -16.94 19.21 8.77
CA ARG A 4 -16.09 20.32 8.29
C ARG A 4 -15.41 20.00 6.95
N MET A 5 -14.99 18.75 6.73
CA MET A 5 -14.48 18.33 5.43
C MET A 5 -15.58 18.37 4.37
N LYS A 6 -16.79 17.91 4.68
CA LYS A 6 -17.93 17.96 3.76
C LYS A 6 -18.34 19.39 3.40
N GLU A 7 -18.38 20.29 4.38
CA GLU A 7 -18.63 21.73 4.17
C GLU A 7 -17.52 22.38 3.33
N ARG A 8 -16.26 22.06 3.60
CA ARG A 8 -15.13 22.60 2.83
C ARG A 8 -15.11 22.07 1.40
N ALA A 9 -15.43 20.79 1.22
CA ALA A 9 -15.56 20.16 -0.08
C ALA A 9 -16.65 20.83 -0.92
N LYS A 10 -17.82 21.06 -0.33
CA LYS A 10 -18.92 21.80 -0.96
C LYS A 10 -18.51 23.20 -1.42
N LEU A 11 -17.67 23.87 -0.63
CA LEU A 11 -17.19 25.22 -0.92
C LEU A 11 -16.18 25.27 -2.07
N VAL A 12 -15.37 24.22 -2.24
CA VAL A 12 -14.30 24.15 -3.26
C VAL A 12 -14.79 23.53 -4.58
N TRP A 13 -15.59 22.47 -4.50
CA TRP A 13 -16.02 21.68 -5.65
C TRP A 13 -17.52 21.81 -5.98
N GLY A 14 -18.25 22.67 -5.26
CA GLY A 14 -19.69 22.85 -5.44
C GLY A 14 -20.51 21.83 -4.65
N ASP A 15 -21.84 21.92 -4.75
CA ASP A 15 -22.77 21.11 -3.94
C ASP A 15 -22.98 19.68 -4.48
N GLU A 16 -22.13 19.25 -5.41
CA GLU A 16 -22.19 17.90 -5.98
C GLU A 16 -21.69 16.85 -4.97
N ASP A 17 -22.38 15.71 -4.93
CA ASP A 17 -21.91 14.56 -4.17
C ASP A 17 -20.59 14.07 -4.77
N LEU A 18 -19.49 14.31 -4.04
CA LEU A 18 -18.16 13.89 -4.46
C LEU A 18 -18.12 12.37 -4.60
N PRO A 19 -17.74 11.82 -5.78
CA PRO A 19 -17.56 10.40 -5.94
C PRO A 19 -16.48 9.93 -4.97
N CYS A 20 -16.84 8.97 -4.12
CA CYS A 20 -15.98 8.43 -3.08
C CYS A 20 -15.61 6.99 -3.45
N ILE A 21 -14.33 6.65 -3.31
CA ILE A 21 -13.83 5.28 -3.47
C ILE A 21 -13.44 4.77 -2.08
N SER A 22 -14.00 3.63 -1.70
CA SER A 22 -13.62 2.95 -0.46
C SER A 22 -12.53 1.93 -0.79
N LEU A 23 -11.37 2.06 -0.17
CA LEU A 23 -10.26 1.14 -0.39
C LEU A 23 -10.31 0.01 0.65
N ALA A 24 -10.58 -1.21 0.20
CA ALA A 24 -10.33 -2.41 1.00
C ALA A 24 -8.81 -2.66 0.99
N THR A 25 -8.13 -2.20 2.03
CA THR A 25 -6.67 -2.22 2.05
C THR A 25 -6.12 -3.46 2.76
N GLY A 26 -5.12 -4.10 2.15
CA GLY A 26 -4.52 -5.35 2.62
C GLY A 26 -2.99 -5.30 2.78
N ALA A 27 -2.36 -6.47 2.91
CA ALA A 27 -0.92 -6.58 3.02
C ALA A 27 -0.26 -6.73 1.63
N SER A 28 0.71 -5.86 1.33
CA SER A 28 1.60 -5.94 0.15
C SER A 28 2.93 -6.64 0.46
N ALA A 29 3.64 -7.14 -0.56
CA ALA A 29 5.03 -7.63 -0.47
C ALA A 29 5.98 -6.62 0.21
N MET A 30 5.66 -5.32 0.16
CA MET A 30 6.36 -4.26 0.87
C MET A 30 6.49 -4.51 2.39
N HIS A 31 5.54 -5.20 3.02
CA HIS A 31 5.62 -5.54 4.46
C HIS A 31 6.79 -6.48 4.79
N LYS A 32 7.33 -7.21 3.80
CA LYS A 32 8.46 -8.14 3.98
C LYS A 32 9.83 -7.44 3.83
N LEU A 33 9.89 -6.31 3.13
CA LEU A 33 11.14 -5.57 2.86
C LEU A 33 11.65 -4.80 4.08
N ARG A 34 10.77 -4.36 4.98
CA ARG A 34 11.11 -3.65 6.22
C ARG A 34 10.28 -4.16 7.39
N PRO A 35 10.79 -4.06 8.64
CA PRO A 35 9.94 -4.14 9.81
C PRO A 35 8.99 -2.95 9.76
N GLN A 36 7.76 -3.19 9.34
CA GLN A 36 6.67 -2.23 9.50
C GLN A 36 6.24 -2.27 10.97
N PRO A 37 5.86 -1.13 11.57
CA PRO A 37 5.45 -1.07 12.98
C PRO A 37 4.22 -1.94 13.29
N SER A 38 3.45 -2.35 12.27
CA SER A 38 2.34 -3.30 12.38
C SER A 38 1.97 -3.87 11.00
N TRP A 39 1.62 -5.15 10.92
CA TRP A 39 0.99 -5.75 9.73
C TRP A 39 -0.47 -5.30 9.55
N ASP A 40 -1.05 -4.72 10.60
CA ASP A 40 -2.43 -4.20 10.61
C ASP A 40 -2.56 -2.82 9.92
N ARG A 41 -1.45 -2.21 9.48
CA ARG A 41 -1.48 -0.93 8.80
C ARG A 41 -1.20 -1.12 7.33
N THR A 42 -2.05 -0.52 6.51
CA THR A 42 -1.85 -0.42 5.07
C THR A 42 -0.55 0.32 4.77
N CYS A 43 0.35 -0.35 4.06
CA CYS A 43 1.54 0.30 3.54
C CYS A 43 1.24 1.03 2.22
N THR A 44 2.12 1.96 1.83
CA THR A 44 1.95 2.78 0.61
C THR A 44 1.75 1.94 -0.64
N ALA A 45 2.46 0.82 -0.77
CA ALA A 45 2.31 -0.10 -1.90
C ALA A 45 0.92 -0.75 -1.93
N ALA A 46 0.46 -1.28 -0.79
CA ALA A 46 -0.87 -1.87 -0.70
C ALA A 46 -1.98 -0.85 -0.98
N ALA A 47 -1.83 0.39 -0.50
CA ALA A 47 -2.76 1.47 -0.80
C ALA A 47 -2.79 1.81 -2.30
N ALA A 48 -1.62 1.87 -2.95
CA ALA A 48 -1.52 2.15 -4.37
C ALA A 48 -2.16 1.05 -5.22
N VAL A 49 -1.85 -0.22 -4.94
CA VAL A 49 -2.43 -1.38 -5.64
C VAL A 49 -3.95 -1.38 -5.51
N ALA A 50 -4.48 -1.24 -4.28
CA ALA A 50 -5.91 -1.19 -4.05
C ALA A 50 -6.59 -0.03 -4.81
N LEU A 51 -5.96 1.15 -4.82
CA LEU A 51 -6.49 2.30 -5.55
C LEU A 51 -6.52 2.08 -7.06
N LEU A 52 -5.46 1.50 -7.64
CA LEU A 52 -5.41 1.17 -9.07
C LEU A 52 -6.49 0.15 -9.45
N SER A 53 -6.67 -0.90 -8.63
CA SER A 53 -7.71 -1.91 -8.85
C SER A 53 -9.12 -1.31 -8.78
N GLU A 54 -9.40 -0.43 -7.83
CA GLU A 54 -10.71 0.22 -7.72
C GLU A 54 -10.96 1.21 -8.87
N LEU A 55 -9.93 1.94 -9.31
CA LEU A 55 -10.05 2.85 -10.46
C LEU A 55 -10.33 2.10 -11.76
N GLN A 56 -9.76 0.91 -11.96
CA GLN A 56 -10.01 0.10 -13.17
C GLN A 56 -11.49 -0.27 -13.34
N LEU A 57 -12.24 -0.40 -12.24
CA LEU A 57 -13.68 -0.73 -12.26
C LEU A 57 -14.54 0.42 -12.75
N ILE A 58 -14.02 1.65 -12.75
CA ILE A 58 -14.74 2.82 -13.25
C ILE A 58 -14.60 2.85 -14.76
N SER A 59 -15.72 2.83 -15.47
CA SER A 59 -15.77 2.75 -16.95
C SER A 59 -14.95 3.84 -17.66
N GLN A 60 -14.87 5.04 -17.08
CA GLN A 60 -14.07 6.16 -17.60
C GLN A 60 -12.56 5.88 -17.53
N PHE A 61 -12.14 4.99 -16.64
CA PHE A 61 -10.76 4.68 -16.33
C PHE A 61 -10.28 3.31 -16.82
N SER A 62 -11.21 2.43 -17.19
CA SER A 62 -10.92 1.12 -17.80
C SER A 62 -9.88 1.13 -18.95
N PRO A 63 -9.84 2.11 -19.89
CA PRO A 63 -8.87 2.07 -20.98
C PRO A 63 -7.42 2.38 -20.57
N TYR A 64 -7.16 2.79 -19.33
CA TYR A 64 -5.80 3.12 -18.88
C TYR A 64 -5.01 1.91 -18.34
N GLY A 65 -5.63 0.73 -18.20
CA GLY A 65 -4.95 -0.50 -17.80
C GLY A 65 -4.39 -0.45 -16.37
N PHE A 66 -5.17 0.08 -15.42
CA PHE A 66 -4.73 0.23 -14.02
C PHE A 66 -4.52 -1.12 -13.31
N ASP A 67 -5.17 -2.18 -13.78
CA ASP A 67 -4.92 -3.56 -13.36
C ASP A 67 -3.48 -4.02 -13.65
N GLU A 68 -2.99 -3.80 -14.87
CA GLU A 68 -1.62 -4.15 -15.26
C GLU A 68 -0.59 -3.39 -14.41
N GLN A 69 -0.88 -2.12 -14.11
CA GLN A 69 0.00 -1.30 -13.29
C GLN A 69 -0.03 -1.71 -11.81
N ALA A 70 -1.18 -2.16 -11.31
CA ALA A 70 -1.30 -2.72 -9.97
C ALA A 70 -0.46 -4.01 -9.84
N GLU A 71 -0.53 -4.89 -10.84
CA GLU A 71 0.27 -6.12 -10.90
C GLU A 71 1.77 -5.80 -10.99
N ALA A 72 2.15 -4.86 -11.86
CA ALA A 72 3.55 -4.44 -12.03
C ALA A 72 4.15 -3.90 -10.72
N VAL A 73 3.37 -3.20 -9.89
CA VAL A 73 3.82 -2.71 -8.58
C VAL A 73 4.14 -3.87 -7.62
N GLU A 74 3.26 -4.86 -7.48
CA GLU A 74 3.52 -6.02 -6.62
C GLU A 74 4.68 -6.89 -7.14
N ASP A 75 4.78 -7.06 -8.46
CA ASP A 75 5.86 -7.82 -9.07
C ASP A 75 7.22 -7.13 -8.90
N ALA A 76 7.30 -5.81 -9.08
CA ALA A 76 8.52 -5.05 -8.82
C ALA A 76 8.97 -5.20 -7.35
N LEU A 77 8.03 -5.20 -6.40
CA LEU A 77 8.32 -5.38 -4.99
C LEU A 77 8.77 -6.81 -4.67
N ARG A 78 8.22 -7.80 -5.35
CA ARG A 78 8.62 -9.21 -5.23
C ARG A 78 10.05 -9.41 -5.73
N VAL A 79 10.37 -8.88 -6.91
CA VAL A 79 11.73 -8.92 -7.48
C VAL A 79 12.73 -8.18 -6.57
N LEU A 80 12.35 -7.01 -6.05
CA LEU A 80 13.19 -6.26 -5.11
C LEU A 80 13.44 -7.06 -3.82
N LEU A 81 12.40 -7.71 -3.28
CA LEU A 81 12.51 -8.54 -2.08
C LEU A 81 13.47 -9.71 -2.32
N GLU A 82 13.37 -10.38 -3.45
CA GLU A 82 14.27 -11.44 -3.85
C GLU A 82 15.72 -10.93 -3.98
N ALA A 83 15.95 -9.86 -4.73
CA ALA A 83 17.28 -9.29 -4.94
C ALA A 83 17.96 -8.89 -3.62
N LEU A 84 17.21 -8.25 -2.71
CA LEU A 84 17.73 -7.86 -1.39
C LEU A 84 17.97 -9.07 -0.48
N THR A 85 17.14 -10.10 -0.55
CA THR A 85 17.31 -11.35 0.19
C THR A 85 18.57 -12.08 -0.28
N THR A 86 18.73 -12.24 -1.59
CA THR A 86 19.92 -12.85 -2.21
C THR A 86 21.19 -12.07 -1.88
N ARG A 87 21.16 -10.73 -1.92
CA ARG A 87 22.30 -9.90 -1.48
C ARG A 87 22.63 -10.13 -0.01
N ARG A 88 21.62 -10.24 0.86
CA ARG A 88 21.82 -10.45 2.30
C ARG A 88 22.48 -11.79 2.60
N ILE A 89 22.04 -12.86 1.92
CA ILE A 89 22.63 -14.20 2.02
C ILE A 89 24.10 -14.19 1.59
N ARG A 90 24.43 -13.55 0.46
CA ARG A 90 25.82 -13.41 -0.03
C ARG A 90 26.75 -12.71 0.95
N MET A 91 26.21 -11.82 1.80
CA MET A 91 26.97 -11.16 2.86
C MET A 91 27.08 -11.99 4.15
N GLY A 92 26.63 -13.25 4.15
CA GLY A 92 26.64 -14.13 5.32
C GLY A 92 25.64 -13.72 6.41
N ARG A 93 24.62 -12.91 6.08
CA ARG A 93 23.61 -12.43 7.05
C ARG A 93 22.36 -13.29 7.00
N SER A 94 21.77 -13.60 8.16
CA SER A 94 20.49 -14.32 8.23
C SER A 94 19.36 -13.56 7.54
N ILE A 95 18.49 -14.30 6.84
CA ILE A 95 17.26 -13.76 6.21
C ILE A 95 16.28 -13.30 7.28
N SER A 96 16.14 -14.12 8.34
CA SER A 96 15.38 -13.75 9.52
C SER A 96 16.09 -12.62 10.25
N ARG A 97 15.47 -11.43 10.32
CA ARG A 97 15.92 -10.39 11.26
C ARG A 97 15.52 -10.88 12.64
N LYS A 98 16.48 -11.04 13.56
CA LYS A 98 16.17 -11.19 15.00
C LYS A 98 15.21 -10.06 15.35
N VAL A 99 13.98 -10.42 15.75
CA VAL A 99 13.10 -9.48 16.45
C VAL A 99 13.93 -8.96 17.61
N ARG A 100 14.21 -7.65 17.66
CA ARG A 100 14.72 -7.05 18.88
C ARG A 100 13.58 -7.21 19.87
N CYS A 101 13.65 -8.24 20.70
CA CYS A 101 12.82 -8.32 21.89
C CYS A 101 13.19 -7.09 22.71
N THR A 102 12.38 -6.04 22.66
CA THR A 102 12.40 -5.01 23.67
C THR A 102 11.76 -5.63 24.90
N SER A 103 12.51 -6.45 25.61
CA SER A 103 12.24 -6.79 27.00
C SER A 103 12.52 -5.52 27.81
N ASN A 104 11.56 -4.60 27.81
CA ASN A 104 11.40 -3.51 28.75
C ASN A 104 9.96 -3.01 28.62
N ILE A 105 9.31 -2.76 29.77
CA ILE A 105 7.87 -2.52 30.03
C ILE A 105 7.14 -3.87 30.26
N CYS A 106 6.86 -4.35 31.48
CA CYS A 106 6.93 -3.84 32.85
C CYS A 106 7.38 -4.97 33.79
#